data_AF-A0A0V1AS60-F1
#
_entry.id   AF-A0A0V1AS60-F1
#
_cell.length_a   1.000
_cell.length_b   1.000
_cell.length_c   1.000
_cell.angle_alpha   90.00
_cell.angle_beta   90.00
_cell.angle_gamma   90.00
#
_symmetry.space_group_name_H-M   'P 1'
#
loop_
_entity.id
_entity.type
_entity.pdbx_description
1 polymer ?
#
loop_
_entity_poly.entity_id
_entity_poly.type
_entity_poly.pdbx_seq_one_letter_code
_entity_poly.pdbx_strand_id
1 'polypeptide(L)'
;MHNVVMQDTYRAILYKGPAQDTGKLLASDSPNDWANGAAAVTQNNGHSFAVALTNVVGPHANVKFLAYNNVPPAVPNVKTKSNSKGVIIISTAQGENDGAWIVHTVPGFPAAKTGYSWPAAEIAKGHLLICMTIAETQINAVAASLIQIEPFVYYNDIPETETAGMPDFKKLAEGQIPVSPPFTTRRSIKTAAPAPVDIHIYSKSAKSKYGG
;
A
#
# COMPACT_ATOMS: atom_id res chain seq x y z
N MET A 1 5.52 -3.62 10.96
CA MET A 1 6.75 -3.98 10.22
C MET A 1 7.46 -5.11 10.98
N HIS A 2 6.90 -6.32 10.91
CA HIS A 2 7.40 -7.47 11.67
C HIS A 2 8.62 -8.10 10.99
N ASN A 3 9.78 -7.45 11.14
CA ASN A 3 11.12 -8.04 11.05
C ASN A 3 12.15 -7.06 11.61
N VAL A 4 12.54 -7.26 12.88
CA VAL A 4 13.78 -6.95 13.63
C VAL A 4 14.48 -5.58 13.47
N VAL A 5 14.12 -4.71 12.52
CA VAL A 5 14.73 -3.38 12.30
C VAL A 5 13.73 -2.23 12.51
N MET A 6 12.44 -2.52 12.72
CA MET A 6 11.36 -1.52 12.86
C MET A 6 10.33 -1.97 13.91
N GLN A 7 10.80 -2.37 15.09
CA GLN A 7 9.95 -3.02 16.10
C GLN A 7 8.88 -2.08 16.71
N ASP A 8 9.00 -0.76 16.52
CA ASP A 8 8.04 0.26 17.02
C ASP A 8 7.62 1.28 15.96
N THR A 9 7.80 0.95 14.68
CA THR A 9 7.46 1.87 13.58
C THR A 9 6.06 1.54 13.03
N TYR A 10 5.10 2.41 13.32
CA TYR A 10 3.69 2.27 12.89
C TYR A 10 3.35 3.09 11.65
N ARG A 11 4.22 4.04 11.29
CA ARG A 11 4.15 4.82 10.05
C ARG A 11 5.55 5.08 9.54
N ALA A 12 5.76 4.89 8.24
CA ALA A 12 6.97 5.32 7.55
C ALA A 12 6.62 6.01 6.23
N ILE A 13 7.33 7.09 5.92
CA ILE A 13 7.26 7.81 4.65
C ILE A 13 8.66 7.85 4.06
N LEU A 14 8.81 7.30 2.86
CA LEU A 14 10.04 7.39 2.08
C LEU A 14 9.81 8.34 0.91
N TYR A 15 10.63 9.39 0.83
CA TYR A 15 10.69 10.26 -0.34
C TYR A 15 12.01 10.03 -1.09
N LYS A 16 11.92 9.53 -2.32
CA LYS A 16 13.06 9.41 -3.25
C LYS A 16 13.05 10.63 -4.17
N GLY A 17 14.16 11.37 -4.22
CA GLY A 17 14.32 12.49 -5.14
C GLY A 17 14.48 12.05 -6.61
N PRO A 18 14.17 12.91 -7.59
CA PRO A 18 14.54 12.70 -8.99
C PRO A 18 16.06 12.51 -9.14
N ALA A 19 16.48 11.54 -9.95
CA ALA A 19 17.88 11.18 -10.17
C ALA A 19 18.69 10.90 -8.89
N GLN A 20 18.01 10.52 -7.80
CA GLN A 20 18.63 10.05 -6.56
C GLN A 20 18.36 8.55 -6.39
N ASP A 21 19.40 7.80 -6.04
CA ASP A 21 19.26 6.37 -5.75
C ASP A 21 18.80 6.11 -4.31
N THR A 22 19.05 7.07 -3.41
CA THR A 22 18.64 7.02 -1.99
C THR A 22 17.46 7.96 -1.72
N GLY A 23 16.71 7.68 -0.66
CA GLY A 23 15.61 8.53 -0.20
C GLY A 23 15.82 9.10 1.20
N LYS A 24 14.91 9.99 1.58
CA LYS A 24 14.74 10.52 2.94
C LYS A 24 13.61 9.75 3.62
N LEU A 25 13.79 9.36 4.87
CA LEU A 25 12.81 8.61 5.64
C LEU A 25 12.25 9.46 6.77
N LEU A 26 10.92 9.51 6.90
CA LEU A 26 10.23 10.02 8.07
C LEU A 26 9.44 8.88 8.71
N ALA A 27 9.79 8.50 9.93
CA ALA A 27 9.24 7.34 10.61
C ALA A 27 8.67 7.74 11.99
N SER A 28 7.75 6.95 12.53
CA SER A 28 7.05 7.30 13.78
C SER A 28 7.93 7.25 15.03
N ASP A 29 9.03 6.51 14.97
CA ASP A 29 10.10 6.46 15.99
C ASP A 29 11.01 7.69 15.98
N SER A 30 11.06 8.42 14.86
CA SER A 30 11.75 9.70 14.69
C SER A 30 10.82 10.73 14.01
N PRO A 31 9.72 11.14 14.67
CA PRO A 31 8.61 11.83 14.01
C PRO A 31 8.92 13.28 13.60
N ASN A 32 10.02 13.86 14.09
CA ASN A 32 10.38 15.26 13.84
C ASN A 32 11.46 15.44 12.77
N ASP A 33 12.12 14.37 12.34
CA ASP A 33 13.32 14.45 11.49
C ASP A 33 13.22 13.55 10.25
N TRP A 34 13.56 14.12 9.11
CA TRP A 34 13.80 13.36 7.89
C TRP A 34 15.21 12.78 7.93
N ALA A 35 15.30 11.49 8.25
CA ALA A 35 16.56 10.77 8.33
C ALA A 35 17.17 10.54 6.95
N ASN A 36 18.49 10.74 6.89
CA ASN A 36 19.35 10.26 5.80
C ASN A 36 19.73 8.79 6.02
N GLY A 37 20.24 8.14 4.98
CA GLY A 37 20.97 6.87 5.17
C GLY A 37 20.20 5.60 4.88
N ALA A 38 19.09 5.67 4.13
CA ALA A 38 18.58 4.48 3.47
C ALA A 38 19.59 4.02 2.39
N ALA A 39 19.84 2.72 2.30
CA ALA A 39 20.48 2.14 1.14
C ALA A 39 19.72 2.53 -0.14
N ALA A 40 20.37 2.40 -1.30
CA ALA A 40 19.73 2.71 -2.58
C ALA A 40 18.42 1.91 -2.72
N VAL A 41 17.36 2.54 -3.26
CA VAL A 41 16.03 1.91 -3.42
C VAL A 41 16.04 0.72 -4.38
N THR A 42 17.14 0.52 -5.11
CA THR A 42 17.39 -0.63 -5.96
C THR A 42 17.85 -1.86 -5.18
N GLN A 43 18.35 -1.68 -3.95
CA GLN A 43 18.77 -2.77 -3.07
C GLN A 43 17.57 -3.48 -2.47
N ASN A 44 17.66 -4.79 -2.30
CA ASN A 44 16.61 -5.59 -1.68
C ASN A 44 16.62 -5.54 -0.14
N ASN A 45 17.45 -4.69 0.46
CA ASN A 45 17.60 -4.52 1.90
C ASN A 45 18.16 -3.12 2.23
N GLY A 46 18.30 -2.80 3.51
CA GLY A 46 18.93 -1.56 3.96
C GLY A 46 18.08 -0.29 3.82
N HIS A 47 16.81 -0.42 3.41
CA HIS A 47 15.85 0.68 3.39
C HIS A 47 14.45 0.22 3.80
N SER A 48 13.63 1.16 4.28
CA SER A 48 12.33 0.88 4.92
C SER A 48 11.36 0.07 4.05
N PHE A 49 11.29 0.37 2.75
CA PHE A 49 10.36 -0.31 1.84
C PHE A 49 10.78 -1.70 1.38
N ALA A 50 12.08 -2.03 1.38
CA ALA A 50 12.52 -3.41 1.17
C ALA A 50 12.07 -4.29 2.35
N VAL A 51 12.17 -3.75 3.57
CA VAL A 51 11.68 -4.41 4.79
C VAL A 51 10.16 -4.56 4.76
N ALA A 52 9.43 -3.47 4.49
CA ALA A 52 7.96 -3.50 4.47
C ALA A 52 7.39 -4.47 3.42
N LEU A 53 8.12 -4.72 2.33
CA LEU A 53 7.69 -5.57 1.22
C LEU A 53 8.31 -6.97 1.24
N THR A 54 9.09 -7.34 2.26
CA THR A 54 9.79 -8.63 2.31
C THR A 54 8.85 -9.81 2.01
N ASN A 55 7.67 -9.84 2.63
CA ASN A 55 6.68 -10.91 2.45
C ASN A 55 5.73 -10.70 1.25
N VAL A 56 5.84 -9.56 0.58
CA VAL A 56 5.13 -9.25 -0.67
C VAL A 56 5.94 -9.76 -1.87
N VAL A 57 7.25 -9.57 -1.84
CA VAL A 57 8.16 -10.00 -2.91
C VAL A 57 8.66 -11.44 -2.74
N GLY A 58 8.55 -11.99 -1.53
CA GLY A 58 8.87 -13.39 -1.21
C GLY A 58 7.69 -14.17 -0.63
N PRO A 59 7.80 -15.52 -0.51
CA PRO A 59 6.80 -16.33 0.16
C PRO A 59 6.87 -16.18 1.69
N HIS A 60 5.71 -16.25 2.35
CA HIS A 60 5.59 -16.33 3.80
C HIS A 60 4.31 -17.11 4.13
N ALA A 61 4.35 -17.96 5.17
CA ALA A 61 3.22 -18.85 5.49
C ALA A 61 1.97 -18.05 5.91
N ASN A 62 2.16 -17.10 6.83
CA ASN A 62 1.08 -16.38 7.50
C ASN A 62 0.95 -14.92 7.05
N VAL A 63 1.51 -14.54 5.91
CA VAL A 63 1.36 -13.17 5.39
C VAL A 63 0.80 -13.22 3.99
N LYS A 64 -0.34 -12.54 3.82
CA LYS A 64 -1.12 -12.46 2.58
C LYS A 64 -1.32 -11.01 2.20
N PHE A 65 -1.55 -10.74 0.93
CA PHE A 65 -1.68 -9.37 0.45
C PHE A 65 -2.51 -9.25 -0.83
N LEU A 66 -3.04 -8.05 -1.00
CA LEU A 66 -3.65 -7.56 -2.23
C LEU A 66 -2.79 -6.40 -2.75
N ALA A 67 -2.38 -6.47 -4.01
CA ALA A 67 -1.59 -5.42 -4.65
C ALA A 67 -2.32 -4.81 -5.85
N TYR A 68 -2.27 -3.49 -5.94
CA TYR A 68 -2.91 -2.72 -7.00
C TYR A 68 -1.94 -1.70 -7.59
N ASN A 69 -2.00 -1.51 -8.91
CA ASN A 69 -1.17 -0.55 -9.63
C ASN A 69 -1.75 -0.34 -11.03
N ASN A 70 -1.87 0.91 -11.48
CA ASN A 70 -2.32 1.20 -12.84
C ASN A 70 -1.28 0.90 -13.93
N VAL A 71 -0.02 0.65 -13.55
CA VAL A 71 1.06 0.15 -14.39
C VAL A 71 1.75 -0.97 -13.60
N PRO A 72 1.13 -2.15 -13.47
CA PRO A 72 1.70 -3.24 -12.68
C PRO A 72 2.97 -3.81 -13.35
N PRO A 73 3.86 -4.45 -12.58
CA PRO A 73 4.99 -5.18 -13.15
C PRO A 73 4.52 -6.32 -14.07
N ALA A 74 5.21 -6.50 -15.19
CA ALA A 74 5.01 -7.60 -16.15
C ALA A 74 3.61 -7.73 -16.80
N VAL A 75 2.67 -6.80 -16.59
CA VAL A 75 1.38 -6.78 -17.29
C VAL A 75 1.28 -5.52 -18.16
N PRO A 76 1.57 -5.62 -19.47
CA PRO A 76 1.51 -4.47 -20.36
C PRO A 76 0.06 -4.06 -20.66
N ASN A 77 -0.14 -2.80 -21.09
CA ASN A 77 -1.39 -2.30 -21.67
C ASN A 77 -2.63 -2.35 -20.76
N VAL A 78 -2.45 -2.26 -19.44
CA VAL A 78 -3.56 -2.12 -18.49
C VAL A 78 -4.36 -0.86 -18.80
N LYS A 79 -5.67 -1.02 -19.02
CA LYS A 79 -6.62 0.08 -19.19
C LYS A 79 -7.39 0.28 -17.89
N THR A 80 -7.05 1.33 -17.15
CA THR A 80 -7.78 1.73 -15.94
C THR A 80 -7.98 3.25 -15.93
N LYS A 81 -9.02 3.70 -15.24
CA LYS A 81 -9.30 5.12 -14.99
C LYS A 81 -8.59 5.64 -13.73
N SER A 82 -7.97 4.75 -12.97
CA SER A 82 -7.20 5.05 -11.77
C SER A 82 -5.73 5.30 -12.07
N ASN A 83 -5.09 6.17 -11.29
CA ASN A 83 -3.62 6.29 -11.24
C ASN A 83 -3.03 5.73 -9.92
N SER A 84 -3.87 5.09 -9.10
CA SER A 84 -3.53 4.62 -7.76
C SER A 84 -2.65 3.38 -7.78
N LYS A 85 -1.82 3.24 -6.74
CA LYS A 85 -0.90 2.12 -6.53
C LYS A 85 -0.71 1.87 -5.04
N GLY A 86 -0.55 0.61 -4.66
CA GLY A 86 -0.37 0.25 -3.27
C GLY A 86 -0.52 -1.24 -3.00
N VAL A 87 -0.40 -1.58 -1.72
CA VAL A 87 -0.49 -2.95 -1.20
C VAL A 87 -1.24 -2.95 0.12
N ILE A 88 -2.19 -3.85 0.29
CA ILE A 88 -2.78 -4.22 1.57
C ILE A 88 -2.12 -5.53 1.99
N ILE A 89 -1.56 -5.59 3.19
CA ILE A 89 -0.91 -6.76 3.76
C ILE A 89 -1.66 -7.14 5.04
N ILE A 90 -1.86 -8.44 5.26
CA ILE A 90 -2.45 -8.99 6.49
C ILE A 90 -1.58 -10.10 7.06
N SER A 91 -1.70 -10.29 8.37
CA SER A 91 -1.34 -11.55 9.01
C SER A 91 -2.49 -12.54 8.83
N THR A 92 -2.18 -13.83 8.83
CA THR A 92 -3.17 -14.90 8.98
C THR A 92 -2.76 -15.82 10.13
N ALA A 93 -1.87 -15.35 11.00
CA ALA A 93 -1.50 -16.07 12.21
C ALA A 93 -2.68 -16.00 13.19
N GLN A 94 -2.96 -17.13 13.84
CA GLN A 94 -4.14 -17.27 14.68
C GLN A 94 -4.15 -16.23 15.82
N GLY A 95 -5.23 -15.46 15.91
CA GLY A 95 -5.44 -14.48 16.97
C GLY A 95 -4.78 -13.12 16.73
N GLU A 96 -4.07 -12.95 15.62
CA GLU A 96 -3.52 -11.66 15.22
C GLU A 96 -4.61 -10.77 14.58
N ASN A 97 -4.38 -9.46 14.60
CA ASN A 97 -5.23 -8.46 13.95
C ASN A 97 -4.31 -7.42 13.28
N ASP A 98 -3.34 -7.92 12.53
CA ASP A 98 -2.14 -7.21 12.10
C ASP A 98 -2.16 -6.94 10.60
N GLY A 99 -2.33 -5.66 10.24
CA GLY A 99 -2.37 -5.21 8.86
C GLY A 99 -1.34 -4.12 8.54
N ALA A 100 -1.04 -3.98 7.27
CA ALA A 100 -0.36 -2.81 6.75
C ALA A 100 -1.01 -2.34 5.45
N TRP A 101 -1.09 -1.03 5.28
CA TRP A 101 -1.49 -0.41 4.01
C TRP A 101 -0.36 0.47 3.50
N ILE A 102 0.07 0.16 2.28
CA ILE A 102 1.10 0.88 1.55
C ILE A 102 0.45 1.63 0.39
N VAL A 103 0.80 2.90 0.24
CA VAL A 103 0.48 3.73 -0.93
C VAL A 103 1.78 4.23 -1.54
N HIS A 104 1.93 4.16 -2.85
CA HIS A 104 3.13 4.64 -3.53
C HIS A 104 2.86 5.24 -4.90
N THR A 105 3.87 5.90 -5.47
CA THR A 105 3.78 6.49 -6.82
C THR A 105 4.50 5.70 -7.91
N VAL A 106 5.27 4.67 -7.55
CA VAL A 106 6.18 3.89 -8.44
C VAL A 106 5.41 2.98 -9.43
N PRO A 107 5.39 3.26 -10.73
CA PRO A 107 4.95 2.33 -11.79
C PRO A 107 5.84 1.08 -11.81
N GLY A 108 5.29 -0.09 -12.15
CA GLY A 108 6.05 -1.34 -12.30
C GLY A 108 6.48 -1.99 -10.98
N PHE A 109 5.84 -1.62 -9.85
CA PHE A 109 6.26 -2.01 -8.50
C PHE A 109 5.06 -2.26 -7.57
N PRO A 110 5.20 -3.10 -6.52
CA PRO A 110 6.22 -4.14 -6.37
C PRO A 110 5.98 -5.33 -7.29
N ALA A 111 7.00 -6.14 -7.53
CA ALA A 111 6.84 -7.40 -8.26
C ALA A 111 6.38 -8.51 -7.28
N ALA A 112 5.08 -8.80 -7.30
CA ALA A 112 4.44 -9.71 -6.35
C ALA A 112 5.03 -11.14 -6.48
N LYS A 113 5.59 -11.68 -5.39
CA LYS A 113 6.18 -13.03 -5.29
C LYS A 113 7.32 -13.34 -6.27
N THR A 114 7.94 -12.36 -6.91
CA THR A 114 9.01 -12.58 -7.90
C THR A 114 10.36 -11.98 -7.48
N GLY A 115 10.50 -11.61 -6.21
CA GLY A 115 11.69 -10.95 -5.68
C GLY A 115 11.63 -9.42 -5.80
N TYR A 116 12.51 -8.76 -5.04
CA TYR A 116 12.56 -7.30 -5.02
C TYR A 116 13.18 -6.78 -6.31
N SER A 117 12.49 -5.85 -6.98
CA SER A 117 13.01 -5.17 -8.16
C SER A 117 12.51 -3.73 -8.22
N TRP A 118 13.43 -2.78 -8.30
CA TRP A 118 13.08 -1.39 -8.58
C TRP A 118 13.12 -1.11 -10.09
N PRO A 119 12.08 -0.50 -10.69
CA PRO A 119 12.07 -0.23 -12.12
C PRO A 119 13.10 0.84 -12.52
N ALA A 120 14.01 0.50 -13.44
CA ALA A 120 15.13 1.38 -13.82
C ALA A 120 14.69 2.75 -14.33
N ALA A 121 13.58 2.82 -15.08
CA ALA A 121 13.02 4.09 -15.58
C ALA A 121 12.55 5.06 -14.47
N GLU A 122 12.36 4.54 -13.26
CA GLU A 122 11.87 5.30 -12.11
C GLU A 122 13.02 5.85 -11.23
N ILE A 123 14.29 5.56 -11.58
CA ILE A 123 15.45 6.19 -10.93
C ILE A 123 15.52 7.68 -11.25
N ALA A 124 15.25 8.08 -12.49
CA ALA A 124 15.26 9.48 -12.91
C ALA A 124 14.14 10.33 -12.28
N LYS A 125 13.12 9.70 -11.66
CA LYS A 125 11.91 10.36 -11.17
C LYS A 125 11.84 10.41 -9.65
N GLY A 126 11.06 11.34 -9.13
CA GLY A 126 10.78 11.44 -7.70
C GLY A 126 9.61 10.54 -7.31
N HIS A 127 9.72 9.85 -6.17
CA HIS A 127 8.70 8.94 -5.68
C HIS A 127 8.41 9.12 -4.20
N LEU A 128 7.14 8.94 -3.84
CA LEU A 128 6.67 8.90 -2.48
C LEU A 128 6.13 7.50 -2.19
N LEU A 129 6.50 6.96 -1.05
CA LEU A 129 5.98 5.71 -0.53
C LEU A 129 5.59 5.92 0.93
N ILE A 130 4.37 5.53 1.28
CA ILE A 130 3.80 5.65 2.62
C ILE A 130 3.40 4.25 3.08
N CYS A 131 3.86 3.84 4.26
CA CYS A 131 3.49 2.59 4.91
C CYS A 131 2.81 2.93 6.24
N MET A 132 1.63 2.37 6.48
CA MET A 132 0.85 2.54 7.70
C MET A 132 0.52 1.16 8.26
N THR A 133 0.87 0.91 9.51
CA THR A 133 0.42 -0.26 10.25
C THR A 133 -0.99 0.01 10.74
N ILE A 134 -1.93 -0.87 10.43
CA ILE A 134 -3.35 -0.75 10.72
C ILE A 134 -3.86 -2.08 11.29
N ALA A 135 -5.00 -2.05 11.98
CA ALA A 135 -5.66 -3.29 12.35
C ALA A 135 -6.32 -3.94 11.13
N GLU A 136 -6.34 -5.27 11.03
CA GLU A 136 -7.04 -5.99 9.97
C GLU A 136 -8.52 -5.61 9.90
N THR A 137 -9.15 -5.37 11.06
CA THR A 137 -10.55 -4.90 11.15
C THR A 137 -10.80 -3.57 10.41
N GLN A 138 -9.76 -2.80 10.10
CA GLN A 138 -9.87 -1.53 9.35
C GLN A 138 -9.73 -1.70 7.84
N ILE A 139 -9.38 -2.88 7.36
CA ILE A 139 -9.17 -3.16 5.92
C ILE A 139 -10.45 -2.95 5.13
N ASN A 140 -11.61 -3.30 5.68
CA ASN A 140 -12.87 -3.05 4.98
C ASN A 140 -13.09 -1.55 4.71
N ALA A 141 -12.68 -0.67 5.63
CA ALA A 141 -12.76 0.78 5.44
C ALA A 141 -11.77 1.28 4.38
N VAL A 142 -10.56 0.71 4.32
CA VAL A 142 -9.58 0.97 3.24
C VAL A 142 -10.15 0.51 1.90
N ALA A 143 -10.69 -0.70 1.83
CA ALA A 143 -11.26 -1.27 0.62
C ALA A 143 -12.42 -0.43 0.09
N ALA A 144 -13.31 0.05 0.96
CA ALA A 144 -14.40 0.93 0.58
C ALA A 144 -13.91 2.25 -0.06
N SER A 145 -12.76 2.78 0.39
CA SER A 145 -12.11 3.94 -0.24
C SER A 145 -11.43 3.58 -1.57
N LEU A 146 -10.88 2.38 -1.69
CA LEU A 146 -10.24 1.90 -2.91
C LEU A 146 -11.25 1.63 -4.03
N ILE A 147 -12.38 0.97 -3.75
CA ILE A 147 -13.45 0.77 -4.75
C ILE A 147 -13.80 2.08 -5.47
N GLN A 148 -13.86 3.18 -4.71
CA GLN A 148 -14.21 4.50 -5.23
C GLN A 148 -13.23 5.02 -6.31
N ILE A 149 -11.96 4.64 -6.23
CA ILE A 149 -10.92 5.08 -7.18
C ILE A 149 -10.65 4.05 -8.26
N GLU A 150 -11.46 2.98 -8.36
CA GLU A 150 -11.44 1.96 -9.42
C GLU A 150 -10.01 1.40 -9.70
N PRO A 151 -9.25 0.96 -8.69
CA PRO A 151 -7.87 0.54 -8.85
C PRO A 151 -7.78 -0.74 -9.69
N PHE A 152 -6.65 -0.91 -10.36
CA PHE A 152 -6.35 -2.18 -11.02
C PHE A 152 -5.62 -3.10 -10.03
N VAL A 153 -6.32 -4.11 -9.52
CA VAL A 153 -5.75 -5.17 -8.67
C VAL A 153 -5.06 -6.19 -9.57
N TYR A 154 -3.76 -6.40 -9.39
CA TYR A 154 -2.97 -7.32 -10.22
C TYR A 154 -2.53 -8.59 -9.46
N TYR A 155 -2.69 -8.59 -8.14
CA TYR A 155 -2.41 -9.75 -7.29
C TYR A 155 -3.31 -9.72 -6.05
N ASN A 156 -3.81 -10.88 -5.65
CA ASN A 156 -4.53 -11.06 -4.39
C ASN A 156 -4.38 -12.52 -3.94
N ASP A 157 -3.78 -12.75 -2.77
CA ASP A 157 -3.75 -14.06 -2.11
C ASP A 157 -4.40 -14.04 -0.71
N ILE A 158 -5.13 -12.97 -0.37
CA ILE A 158 -5.89 -12.88 0.88
C ILE A 158 -7.06 -13.87 0.86
N PRO A 159 -7.11 -14.86 1.77
CA PRO A 159 -8.18 -15.84 1.82
C PRO A 159 -9.54 -15.21 2.19
N GLU A 160 -10.62 -15.75 1.64
CA GLU A 160 -11.97 -15.28 1.97
C GLU A 160 -12.29 -15.41 3.46
N THR A 161 -11.71 -16.40 4.15
CA THR A 161 -11.89 -16.62 5.59
C THR A 161 -11.42 -15.44 6.44
N GLU A 162 -10.31 -14.79 6.07
CA GLU A 162 -9.77 -13.62 6.77
C GLU A 162 -10.61 -12.36 6.53
N THR A 163 -11.37 -12.36 5.43
CA THR A 163 -12.21 -11.23 5.01
C THR A 163 -13.68 -11.50 5.26
N ALA A 164 -13.99 -12.52 6.06
CA ALA A 164 -15.34 -12.80 6.51
C ALA A 164 -15.88 -11.58 7.29
N GLY A 165 -16.95 -10.96 6.77
CA GLY A 165 -17.49 -9.71 7.33
C GLY A 165 -16.88 -8.42 6.74
N MET A 166 -16.02 -8.51 5.72
CA MET A 166 -15.46 -7.37 4.98
C MET A 166 -16.09 -7.27 3.57
N PRO A 167 -17.36 -6.87 3.44
CA PRO A 167 -18.07 -6.87 2.15
C PRO A 167 -17.43 -5.95 1.10
N ASP A 168 -16.80 -4.85 1.51
CA ASP A 168 -16.13 -3.95 0.57
C ASP A 168 -14.76 -4.50 0.14
N PHE A 169 -14.08 -5.27 0.99
CA PHE A 169 -12.90 -6.01 0.52
C PHE A 169 -13.27 -7.01 -0.58
N LYS A 170 -14.36 -7.77 -0.39
CA LYS A 170 -14.86 -8.69 -1.43
C LYS A 170 -15.15 -7.97 -2.74
N LYS A 171 -15.87 -6.84 -2.70
CA LYS A 171 -16.14 -6.02 -3.89
C LYS A 171 -14.85 -5.52 -4.57
N LEU A 172 -13.85 -5.11 -3.79
CA LEU A 172 -12.56 -4.68 -4.31
C LEU A 172 -11.83 -5.84 -5.02
N ALA A 173 -11.78 -7.02 -4.39
CA ALA A 173 -11.14 -8.21 -4.94
C ALA A 173 -11.82 -8.70 -6.23
N GLU A 174 -13.14 -8.54 -6.33
CA GLU A 174 -13.94 -8.86 -7.53
C GLU A 174 -13.90 -7.74 -8.60
N GLY A 175 -13.24 -6.62 -8.34
CA GLY A 175 -13.14 -5.49 -9.28
C GLY A 175 -14.45 -4.73 -9.49
N GLN A 176 -15.37 -4.77 -8.53
CA GLN A 176 -16.61 -4.02 -8.60
C GLN A 176 -16.36 -2.51 -8.53
N ILE A 177 -17.17 -1.73 -9.24
CA ILE A 177 -17.06 -0.27 -9.32
C ILE A 177 -18.34 0.41 -8.79
N PRO A 178 -18.24 1.58 -8.13
CA PRO A 178 -19.42 2.33 -7.72
C PRO A 178 -20.20 2.81 -8.95
N VAL A 179 -21.46 2.41 -9.03
CA VAL A 179 -22.36 2.83 -10.12
C VAL A 179 -23.20 4.06 -9.78
N SER A 180 -23.44 4.31 -8.48
CA SER A 180 -24.25 5.41 -7.96
C SER A 180 -23.42 6.43 -7.15
N PRO A 181 -23.92 7.68 -7.00
CA PRO A 181 -23.35 8.66 -6.09
C PRO A 181 -23.37 8.18 -4.62
N PRO A 182 -22.50 8.73 -3.74
CA PRO A 182 -21.59 9.85 -3.99
C PRO A 182 -20.31 9.48 -4.75
N PHE A 183 -19.84 10.36 -5.63
CA PHE A 183 -18.61 10.16 -6.41
C PHE A 183 -17.32 10.64 -5.72
N THR A 184 -17.47 11.27 -4.57
CA THR A 184 -16.39 11.63 -3.65
C THR A 184 -16.73 11.07 -2.27
N THR A 185 -15.75 10.48 -1.60
CA THR A 185 -15.93 9.94 -0.24
C THR A 185 -14.79 10.37 0.66
N ARG A 186 -15.10 10.56 1.95
CA ARG A 186 -14.13 10.69 3.04
C ARG A 186 -14.34 9.53 3.99
N ARG A 187 -13.27 8.80 4.31
CA ARG A 187 -13.26 7.79 5.37
C ARG A 187 -12.13 8.06 6.34
N SER A 188 -12.23 7.51 7.53
CA SER A 188 -11.20 7.61 8.55
C SER A 188 -10.80 6.21 9.01
N ILE A 189 -9.51 6.00 9.18
CA ILE A 189 -8.93 4.84 9.86
C ILE A 189 -7.93 5.36 10.90
N LYS A 190 -7.40 4.47 11.73
CA LYS A 190 -6.38 4.74 12.75
C LYS A 190 -5.18 3.84 12.55
N THR A 191 -3.98 4.32 12.85
CA THR A 191 -2.81 3.43 12.95
C THR A 191 -2.93 2.49 14.15
N ALA A 192 -2.38 1.29 14.06
CA ALA A 192 -2.32 0.33 15.16
C ALA A 192 -1.17 0.61 16.15
N ALA A 193 -0.94 1.88 16.47
CA ALA A 193 0.09 2.32 17.43
C ALA A 193 -0.48 2.37 18.86
N PRO A 194 0.37 2.28 19.90
CA PRO A 194 -0.05 2.52 21.29
C PRO A 194 -0.78 3.86 21.47
N ALA A 195 -0.35 4.89 20.74
CA ALA A 195 -1.08 6.13 20.55
C ALA A 195 -1.56 6.23 19.08
N PRO A 196 -2.81 5.81 18.77
CA PRO A 196 -3.31 5.79 17.41
C PRO A 196 -3.37 7.16 16.76
N VAL A 197 -2.93 7.26 15.50
CA VAL A 197 -3.03 8.46 14.66
C VAL A 197 -4.19 8.30 13.70
N ASP A 198 -5.08 9.31 13.62
CA ASP A 198 -6.15 9.36 12.64
C ASP A 198 -5.61 9.60 11.21
N ILE A 199 -6.10 8.80 10.28
CA ILE A 199 -5.80 8.89 8.85
C ILE A 199 -7.11 9.17 8.13
N HIS A 200 -7.18 10.29 7.42
CA HIS A 200 -8.32 10.63 6.58
C HIS A 200 -8.03 10.28 5.12
N ILE A 201 -8.88 9.45 4.55
CA ILE A 201 -8.80 8.98 3.16
C ILE A 201 -9.84 9.73 2.35
N TYR A 202 -9.38 10.44 1.33
CA TYR A 202 -10.24 11.14 0.38
C TYR A 202 -10.15 10.45 -0.97
N SER A 203 -11.29 9.94 -1.45
CA SER A 203 -11.37 9.21 -2.71
C SER A 203 -12.32 9.88 -3.69
N LYS A 204 -11.91 9.98 -4.95
CA LYS A 204 -12.69 10.57 -6.05
C LYS A 204 -12.76 9.59 -7.22
N SER A 205 -13.96 9.32 -7.73
CA SER A 205 -14.13 8.48 -8.93
C SER A 205 -13.95 9.30 -10.21
N ALA A 206 -13.70 8.61 -11.33
CA ALA A 206 -13.61 9.25 -12.64
C ALA A 206 -14.91 10.00 -13.02
N LYS A 207 -16.06 9.52 -12.52
CA LYS A 207 -17.38 10.13 -12.75
C LYS A 207 -17.57 11.47 -12.03
N SER A 208 -16.76 11.77 -11.01
CA SER A 208 -16.83 13.06 -10.30
C SER A 208 -16.46 14.27 -11.18
N LYS A 209 -15.90 14.07 -12.39
CA LYS A 209 -15.64 15.17 -13.34
C LYS A 209 -16.91 15.80 -13.92
N TYR A 210 -18.08 15.16 -13.76
CA TYR A 210 -19.34 15.60 -14.39
C TYR A 210 -20.36 16.19 -13.42
N GLY A 211 -19.95 16.56 -12.19
CA GLY A 211 -20.80 17.21 -11.21
C GLY A 211 -20.36 18.64 -10.96
N GLY A 212 -20.90 19.57 -11.74
CA GLY A 212 -20.76 21.03 -11.61
C GLY A 212 -21.91 21.69 -12.36
#